data_AF-A0AAD7HVJ8-F1
#
_entry.id   AF-A0AAD7HVJ8-F1
#
_cell.length_a   1.000
_cell.length_b   1.000
_cell.length_c   1.000
_cell.angle_alpha   90.00
_cell.angle_beta   90.00
_cell.angle_gamma   90.00
#
_symmetry.space_group_name_H-M   'P 1'
#
loop_
_entity.id
_entity.type
_entity.pdbx_description
1 polymer ?
#
loop_
_entity_poly.entity_id
_entity_poly.type
_entity_poly.pdbx_seq_one_letter_code
_entity_poly.pdbx_strand_id
1 'polypeptide(L)' 'HNTRETYGAAVPEWGSNDPLNATCWHRLFTGCLQFFNDFLTKQSPSNSPCESTCQAARICYMHSGSSSLAFQNCAPGF' A
#
# COMPACT_ATOMS: atom_id res chain seq x y z
N HIS A 1 5.61 -4.84 -16.06
CA HIS A 1 5.96 -4.37 -14.69
C HIS A 1 6.12 -5.58 -13.77
N ASN A 2 7.29 -5.71 -13.13
CA ASN A 2 7.60 -6.73 -12.14
C ASN A 2 7.49 -6.13 -10.73
N THR A 3 6.73 -6.79 -9.84
CA THR A 3 6.50 -6.34 -8.45
C THR A 3 7.80 -6.02 -7.69
N ARG A 4 8.86 -6.81 -7.92
CA ARG A 4 10.17 -6.62 -7.29
C ARG A 4 10.89 -5.38 -7.81
N GLU A 5 10.91 -5.19 -9.13
CA GLU A 5 11.53 -4.00 -9.74
C GLU A 5 10.79 -2.73 -9.34
N THR A 6 9.45 -2.81 -9.26
CA THR A 6 8.61 -1.68 -8.92
C THR A 6 8.67 -1.34 -7.44
N TYR A 7 8.30 -2.27 -6.55
CA TYR A 7 8.17 -1.98 -5.12
C TYR A 7 9.43 -2.24 -4.31
N GLY A 8 10.31 -3.16 -4.74
CA GLY A 8 11.55 -3.44 -4.04
C GLY A 8 12.46 -2.21 -3.96
N ALA A 9 12.50 -1.39 -5.01
CA ALA A 9 13.24 -0.13 -5.02
C ALA A 9 12.64 0.95 -4.10
N ALA A 10 11.34 0.87 -3.79
CA ALA A 10 10.64 1.83 -2.94
C ALA A 10 10.77 1.52 -1.44
N VAL A 11 11.23 0.32 -1.07
CA VAL A 11 11.45 -0.07 0.32
C VAL A 11 12.92 0.16 0.68
N PRO A 12 13.23 1.00 1.69
CA PRO A 12 14.59 1.22 2.13
C PRO A 12 15.28 -0.09 2.53
N GLU A 13 16.53 -0.25 2.10
CA GLU A 13 17.39 -1.40 2.42
C GLU A 13 16.87 -2.76 1.90
N TRP A 14 15.93 -2.78 0.94
CA TRP A 14 15.46 -4.02 0.31
C TRP A 14 16.32 -4.36 -0.91
N GLY A 15 17.13 -5.40 -0.79
CA GLY A 15 18.03 -5.87 -1.85
C GLY A 15 17.28 -6.52 -3.01
N SER A 16 17.94 -6.58 -4.17
CA SER A 16 17.38 -7.13 -5.41
C SER A 16 16.96 -8.60 -5.28
N ASN A 17 17.54 -9.36 -4.36
CA ASN A 17 17.22 -10.77 -4.14
C ASN A 17 16.39 -11.03 -2.88
N ASP A 18 16.06 -9.99 -2.10
CA ASP A 18 15.33 -10.17 -0.85
C ASP A 18 13.89 -10.64 -1.10
N PRO A 19 13.34 -11.53 -0.27
CA PRO A 19 12.00 -12.05 -0.48
C PRO A 19 10.96 -10.93 -0.35
N LEU A 20 9.94 -10.95 -1.20
CA LEU A 20 8.75 -10.08 -1.06
C LEU A 20 7.82 -10.65 0.03
N ASN A 21 8.33 -10.70 1.26
CA ASN A 21 7.64 -11.24 2.43
C ASN A 21 6.74 -10.19 3.10
N ALA A 22 6.02 -10.59 4.15
CA ALA A 22 5.13 -9.69 4.89
C ALA A 22 5.82 -8.41 5.39
N THR A 23 7.09 -8.50 5.78
CA THR A 23 7.88 -7.34 6.24
C THR A 23 8.12 -6.34 5.12
N CYS A 24 8.41 -6.79 3.90
CA CYS A 24 8.54 -5.92 2.72
C CYS A 24 7.27 -5.09 2.54
N TRP A 25 6.12 -5.75 2.52
CA TRP A 25 4.82 -5.12 2.31
C TRP A 25 4.45 -4.18 3.44
N HIS A 26 4.72 -4.59 4.69
CA HIS A 26 4.50 -3.75 5.86
C HIS A 26 5.29 -2.44 5.78
N ARG A 27 6.58 -2.50 5.41
CA ARG A 27 7.43 -1.32 5.22
C ARG A 27 6.98 -0.44 4.05
N LEU A 28 6.55 -1.06 2.95
CA LEU A 28 6.05 -0.32 1.79
C LEU A 28 4.85 0.56 2.17
N PHE A 29 3.87 0.01 2.90
CA PHE A 29 2.66 0.75 3.27
C PHE A 29 2.91 1.83 4.32
N THR A 30 3.87 1.62 5.23
CA THR A 30 4.24 2.61 6.24
C THR A 30 5.16 3.71 5.70
N GLY A 31 5.98 3.43 4.69
CA GLY A 31 7.00 4.36 4.19
C GLY A 31 6.72 5.02 2.83
N CYS A 32 5.91 4.40 1.95
CA CYS A 32 5.78 4.85 0.55
C CYS A 32 4.37 4.66 -0.04
N LEU A 33 3.35 5.18 0.65
CA LEU A 33 1.95 4.97 0.25
C LEU A 33 1.57 5.64 -1.08
N GLN A 34 2.16 6.79 -1.43
CA GLN A 34 1.88 7.47 -2.70
C GLN A 34 2.24 6.59 -3.89
N PHE A 35 3.42 5.97 -3.83
CA PHE A 35 3.87 5.04 -4.86
C PHE A 35 2.93 3.84 -4.97
N PHE A 36 2.47 3.30 -3.84
CA PHE A 36 1.49 2.22 -3.83
C PHE A 36 0.14 2.63 -4.46
N ASN A 37 -0.35 3.85 -4.19
CA ASN A 37 -1.60 4.36 -4.74
C ASN A 37 -1.56 4.49 -6.26
N ASP A 38 -0.43 4.93 -6.82
CA ASP A 38 -0.27 5.08 -8.27
C ASP A 38 -0.40 3.72 -8.98
N PHE A 39 0.18 2.66 -8.42
CA PHE A 39 0.06 1.32 -8.99
C PHE A 39 -1.29 0.65 -8.70
N LEU A 40 -1.89 0.89 -7.54
CA LEU A 40 -3.26 0.43 -7.22
C LEU A 40 -4.27 0.91 -8.25
N THR A 41 -4.15 2.18 -8.63
CA THR A 41 -5.03 2.81 -9.62
C THR A 41 -4.63 2.50 -11.06
N LYS A 42 -3.57 1.72 -11.27
CA LYS A 42 -2.93 1.47 -12.57
C LYS A 42 -2.57 2.77 -13.30
N GLN A 43 -2.30 3.82 -12.55
CA GLN A 43 -2.07 5.18 -13.06
C GLN A 43 -3.19 5.68 -13.99
N SER A 44 -4.42 5.23 -13.73
CA SER A 44 -5.58 5.65 -14.49
C SER A 44 -5.83 7.15 -14.27
N PRO A 45 -5.83 7.98 -15.34
CA PRO A 45 -6.07 9.42 -15.21
C PRO A 45 -7.51 9.74 -14.76
N SER A 46 -8.43 8.77 -14.82
CA SER A 46 -9.80 8.92 -14.33
C SER A 46 -9.93 8.77 -12.81
N ASN A 47 -8.87 8.37 -12.11
CA ASN A 47 -8.92 8.21 -10.66
C ASN A 47 -8.58 9.52 -9.96
N SER A 48 -9.43 9.92 -9.02
CA SER A 48 -9.16 11.05 -8.14
C SER A 48 -7.91 10.78 -7.29
N PRO A 49 -7.04 11.78 -7.07
CA PRO A 49 -5.91 11.63 -6.17
C PRO A 49 -6.38 11.24 -4.76
N CYS A 50 -5.68 10.30 -4.14
CA CYS A 50 -5.97 9.84 -2.78
C CYS A 50 -5.34 10.82 -1.78
N GLU A 51 -6.16 11.68 -1.18
CA GLU A 51 -5.74 12.63 -0.13
C GLU A 51 -5.42 11.93 1.20
N SER A 52 -4.93 12.68 2.19
CA SER A 52 -4.44 12.17 3.49
C SER A 52 -5.44 11.26 4.24
N THR A 53 -6.74 11.53 4.14
CA THR A 53 -7.80 10.71 4.75
C THR A 53 -7.95 9.36 4.05
N CYS A 54 -8.01 9.36 2.72
CA CYS A 54 -8.00 8.15 1.89
C CYS A 54 -6.72 7.33 2.13
N GLN A 55 -5.59 8.01 2.29
CA GLN A 55 -4.30 7.38 2.56
C GLN A 55 -4.30 6.63 3.90
N ALA A 56 -4.72 7.31 4.97
CA ALA A 56 -4.84 6.70 6.30
C ALA A 56 -5.82 5.52 6.31
N ALA A 57 -6.97 5.67 5.64
CA ALA A 57 -7.96 4.59 5.53
C ALA A 57 -7.38 3.38 4.78
N ARG A 58 -6.72 3.59 3.64
CA ARG A 58 -6.06 2.51 2.88
C ARG A 58 -5.02 1.76 3.69
N ILE A 59 -4.16 2.47 4.44
CA ILE A 59 -3.21 1.81 5.34
C ILE A 59 -3.97 0.91 6.33
N CYS A 60 -5.02 1.43 6.96
CA CYS A 60 -5.81 0.65 7.92
C CYS A 60 -6.41 -0.62 7.28
N TYR A 61 -7.00 -0.51 6.08
CA TYR A 61 -7.56 -1.64 5.37
C TYR A 61 -6.50 -2.66 4.93
N MET A 62 -5.33 -2.22 4.47
CA MET A 62 -4.24 -3.11 4.06
C MET A 62 -3.60 -3.83 5.25
N HIS A 63 -3.63 -3.23 6.44
CA HIS A 63 -3.19 -3.86 7.68
C HIS A 63 -4.26 -4.77 8.31
N SER A 64 -5.50 -4.66 7.85
CA SER A 64 -6.61 -5.47 8.37
C SER A 64 -6.70 -6.81 7.63
N GLY A 65 -6.25 -7.87 8.28
CA GLY A 65 -6.30 -9.23 7.72
C GLY A 65 -7.71 -9.85 7.63
N SER A 66 -8.75 -9.16 8.10
CA SER A 66 -10.13 -9.64 8.03
C SER A 66 -11.14 -8.48 7.93
N SER A 67 -12.32 -8.79 7.39
CA SER A 67 -13.42 -7.83 7.27
C SER A 67 -13.94 -7.35 8.63
N SER A 68 -13.98 -8.24 9.64
CA SER A 68 -14.42 -7.89 10.99
C SER A 68 -13.46 -6.93 11.70
N LEU A 69 -12.15 -7.13 11.53
CA LEU A 69 -11.13 -6.22 12.07
C LEU A 69 -11.17 -4.87 11.36
N ALA A 70 -11.29 -4.87 10.04
CA ALA A 70 -11.42 -3.64 9.27
C ALA A 70 -12.66 -2.84 9.69
N PHE A 71 -13.80 -3.51 9.84
CA PHE A 71 -15.05 -2.87 10.28
C PHE A 71 -14.94 -2.22 11.66
N GLN A 72 -14.17 -2.82 12.57
CA GLN A 72 -14.00 -2.31 13.93
C GLN A 72 -12.98 -1.17 14.04
N ASN A 73 -11.97 -1.13 13.17
CA ASN A 73 -10.79 -0.27 13.35
C ASN A 73 -10.59 0.78 12.25
N CYS A 74 -11.18 0.59 11.06
CA CYS A 74 -10.95 1.47 9.91
C CYS A 74 -12.13 2.39 9.63
N ALA A 75 -11.84 3.55 9.04
CA ALA A 75 -12.87 4.49 8.64
C ALA A 75 -13.75 3.89 7.53
N PRO A 76 -15.09 3.88 7.67
CA PRO A 76 -15.98 3.32 6.66
C PRO A 76 -16.05 4.21 5.40
N GLY A 77 -16.34 3.60 4.25
CA GLY A 77 -16.62 4.31 2.99
C GLY A 77 -15.41 4.61 2.10
N PHE A 78 -14.31 3.87 2.28
CA PHE A 78 -13.07 3.98 1.49
C PHE A 78 -12.75 2.72 0.68
#